data_AF-A0A957PML2-F1
#
_entry.id   AF-A0A957PML2-F1
#
_cell.length_a   1.000
_cell.length_b   1.000
_cell.length_c   1.000
_cell.angle_alpha   90.00
_cell.angle_beta   90.00
_cell.angle_gamma   90.00
#
_symmetry.space_group_name_H-M   'P 1'
#
loop_
_entity.id
_entity.type
_entity.pdbx_description
1 polymer ?
#
loop_
_entity_poly.entity_id
_entity_poly.type
_entity_poly.pdbx_seq_one_letter_code
_entity_poly.pdbx_strand_id
1 'polypeptide(L)'
;LNLRAIAGEYDYQARHISLANLPVLLENAEAGNYSVHLDPAQHGADAGFQINQSYRADEEIAKWLQNADFRRALSLGIDRDAINEVIFLGIGVPGSAVVAESSPFNPGPEYRELWSPATPDIEQANALLDSIGLTEKDADGYRLRTDNGERLVLEVNPIPAFIQFTKV
;
A
#
# COMPACT_ATOMS: atom_id res chain seq x y z
N LEU A 1 -20.21 -14.49 -8.35
CA LEU A 1 -19.49 -15.09 -7.20
C LEU A 1 -19.97 -14.48 -5.89
N ASN A 2 -19.66 -13.21 -5.59
CA ASN A 2 -20.03 -12.58 -4.30
C ASN A 2 -21.53 -12.67 -3.95
N LEU A 3 -22.47 -12.47 -4.89
CA LEU A 3 -23.91 -12.63 -4.62
C LEU A 3 -24.29 -14.06 -4.17
N ARG A 4 -23.65 -15.09 -4.74
CA ARG A 4 -23.88 -16.49 -4.34
C ARG A 4 -23.30 -16.78 -2.96
N ALA A 5 -22.17 -16.14 -2.62
CA ALA A 5 -21.60 -16.22 -1.28
C ALA A 5 -22.52 -15.55 -0.23
N ILE A 6 -23.07 -14.37 -0.54
CA ILE A 6 -24.04 -13.68 0.31
C ILE A 6 -25.32 -14.52 0.50
N ALA A 7 -25.74 -15.27 -0.52
CA ALA A 7 -26.89 -16.16 -0.45
C ALA A 7 -26.62 -17.51 0.27
N GLY A 8 -25.41 -17.76 0.76
CA GLY A 8 -25.06 -19.01 1.44
C GLY A 8 -24.95 -20.23 0.50
N GLU A 9 -24.73 -20.02 -0.80
CA GLU A 9 -24.69 -21.10 -1.80
C GLU A 9 -23.31 -21.78 -1.96
N TYR A 10 -22.39 -21.54 -1.02
CA TYR A 10 -21.08 -22.17 -0.98
C TYR A 10 -20.83 -22.78 0.39
N ASP A 11 -20.25 -23.98 0.42
CA ASP A 11 -19.81 -24.59 1.68
C ASP A 11 -18.57 -23.86 2.25
N TYR A 12 -17.72 -23.33 1.37
CA TYR A 12 -16.54 -22.54 1.71
C TYR A 12 -16.08 -21.71 0.52
N GLN A 13 -15.81 -20.42 0.73
CA GLN A 13 -15.24 -19.55 -0.30
C GLN A 13 -14.40 -18.43 0.34
N ALA A 14 -13.07 -18.56 0.29
CA ALA A 14 -12.16 -17.48 0.68
C ALA A 14 -11.72 -16.59 -0.50
N ARG A 15 -11.50 -17.20 -1.66
CA ARG A 15 -10.92 -16.50 -2.82
C ARG A 15 -11.98 -15.61 -3.52
N HIS A 16 -11.58 -14.44 -4.00
CA HIS A 16 -12.45 -13.50 -4.74
C HIS A 16 -13.70 -13.00 -3.97
N ILE A 17 -13.72 -13.18 -2.65
CA ILE A 17 -14.62 -12.43 -1.78
C ILE A 17 -14.07 -11.01 -1.66
N SER A 18 -14.91 -10.02 -1.99
CA SER A 18 -14.52 -8.62 -1.90
C SER A 18 -14.69 -8.13 -0.47
N LEU A 19 -13.65 -7.48 0.08
CA LEU A 19 -13.73 -6.84 1.39
C LEU A 19 -14.84 -5.79 1.46
N ALA A 20 -15.11 -5.08 0.36
CA ALA A 20 -16.20 -4.09 0.29
C ALA A 20 -17.60 -4.72 0.57
N ASN A 21 -17.75 -6.03 0.39
CA ASN A 21 -18.99 -6.74 0.69
C ASN A 21 -19.06 -7.26 2.13
N LEU A 22 -18.03 -7.06 2.96
CA LEU A 22 -18.00 -7.54 4.34
C LEU A 22 -19.24 -7.14 5.15
N PRO A 23 -19.75 -5.89 5.10
CA PRO A 23 -20.97 -5.52 5.83
C PRO A 23 -22.19 -6.36 5.42
N VAL A 24 -22.41 -6.54 4.12
CA VAL A 24 -23.55 -7.32 3.60
C VAL A 24 -23.40 -8.81 3.89
N LEU A 25 -22.17 -9.33 3.85
CA LEU A 25 -21.88 -10.71 4.25
C LEU A 25 -22.18 -10.95 5.73
N LEU A 26 -21.85 -10.00 6.61
CA LEU A 26 -22.16 -10.08 8.03
C LEU A 26 -23.67 -9.98 8.29
N GLU A 27 -24.36 -9.05 7.62
CA GLU A 27 -25.82 -8.87 7.74
C GLU A 27 -26.60 -10.13 7.33
N ASN A 28 -26.13 -10.85 6.31
CA ASN A 28 -26.82 -12.04 5.78
C ASN A 28 -26.32 -13.37 6.36
N ALA A 29 -25.34 -13.36 7.29
CA ALA A 29 -24.71 -14.58 7.79
C ALA A 29 -25.72 -15.56 8.45
N GLU A 30 -26.65 -15.04 9.25
CA GLU A 30 -27.69 -15.86 9.88
C GLU A 30 -28.68 -16.41 8.83
N ALA A 31 -29.20 -15.55 7.96
CA ALA A 31 -30.17 -15.93 6.93
C ALA A 31 -29.58 -16.92 5.90
N GLY A 32 -28.30 -16.75 5.56
CA GLY A 32 -27.55 -17.63 4.66
C GLY A 32 -26.95 -18.86 5.34
N ASN A 33 -27.12 -19.02 6.66
CA ASN A 33 -26.60 -20.13 7.45
C ASN A 33 -25.08 -20.36 7.26
N TYR A 34 -24.29 -19.29 7.33
CA TYR A 34 -22.83 -19.34 7.26
C TYR A 34 -22.18 -18.44 8.33
N SER A 35 -20.87 -18.64 8.54
CA SER A 35 -20.04 -17.74 9.37
C SER A 35 -19.02 -17.00 8.51
N VAL A 36 -18.68 -15.78 8.93
CA VAL A 36 -17.61 -14.99 8.30
C VAL A 36 -16.38 -15.06 9.21
N HIS A 37 -15.23 -15.38 8.62
CA HIS A 37 -13.94 -15.39 9.30
C HIS A 37 -12.98 -14.47 8.57
N LEU A 38 -12.32 -13.59 9.31
CA LEU A 38 -11.19 -12.82 8.79
C LEU A 38 -9.94 -13.67 8.96
N ASP A 39 -9.25 -13.94 7.85
CA ASP A 39 -7.98 -14.64 7.85
C ASP A 39 -6.85 -13.60 7.92
N PRO A 40 -6.19 -13.42 9.09
CA PRO A 40 -5.07 -12.50 9.19
C PRO A 40 -3.90 -13.04 8.36
N ALA A 41 -3.71 -12.39 7.22
CA ALA A 41 -2.57 -12.55 6.34
C ALA A 41 -1.26 -12.69 7.13
N GLN A 42 -0.49 -13.74 6.84
CA GLN A 42 0.88 -13.86 7.33
C GLN A 42 1.86 -13.05 6.46
N HIS A 43 1.42 -12.62 5.26
CA HIS A 43 2.16 -11.73 4.38
C HIS A 43 2.10 -10.28 4.88
N GLY A 44 3.20 -9.55 4.77
CA GLY A 44 3.39 -8.32 5.55
C GLY A 44 2.51 -7.13 5.16
N ALA A 45 2.10 -7.03 3.90
CA ALA A 45 1.25 -5.95 3.39
C ALA A 45 0.29 -6.46 2.29
N ASP A 46 -0.97 -6.03 2.35
CA ASP A 46 -2.00 -6.31 1.32
C ASP A 46 -1.94 -5.33 0.14
N ALA A 47 -1.40 -4.14 0.35
CA ALA A 47 -1.16 -3.13 -0.67
C ALA A 47 0.18 -2.42 -0.40
N GLY A 48 0.93 -2.12 -1.45
CA GLY A 48 2.19 -1.40 -1.33
C GLY A 48 2.79 -1.02 -2.67
N PHE A 49 3.67 -0.01 -2.65
CA PHE A 49 4.44 0.38 -3.82
C PHE A 49 5.71 -0.46 -3.93
N GLN A 50 5.97 -0.98 -5.13
CA GLN A 50 7.23 -1.60 -5.47
C GLN A 50 8.06 -0.63 -6.32
N ILE A 51 9.19 -0.20 -5.78
CA ILE A 51 10.06 0.78 -6.44
C ILE A 51 10.98 0.07 -7.43
N ASN A 52 11.01 0.53 -8.68
CA ASN A 52 11.87 -0.03 -9.72
C ASN A 52 13.35 0.35 -9.49
N GLN A 53 14.11 -0.57 -8.90
CA GLN A 53 15.54 -0.41 -8.59
C GLN A 53 16.46 -0.52 -9.83
N SER A 54 15.94 -1.01 -10.95
CA SER A 54 16.70 -1.24 -12.18
C SER A 54 16.26 -0.34 -13.33
N TYR A 55 15.57 0.77 -13.03
CA TYR A 55 15.17 1.75 -14.03
C TYR A 55 16.39 2.34 -14.77
N ARG A 56 16.27 2.51 -16.09
CA ARG A 56 17.37 2.95 -16.98
C ARG A 56 16.97 4.00 -18.01
N ALA A 57 15.68 4.32 -18.14
CA ALA A 57 15.22 5.23 -19.19
C ALA A 57 15.49 6.70 -18.87
N ASP A 58 15.67 7.05 -17.59
CA ASP A 58 16.04 8.39 -17.15
C ASP A 58 16.94 8.30 -15.90
N GLU A 59 18.17 8.79 -16.01
CA GLU A 59 19.20 8.71 -14.96
C GLU A 59 18.86 9.56 -13.73
N GLU A 60 18.21 10.72 -13.94
CA GLU A 60 17.76 11.60 -12.86
C GLU A 60 16.69 10.93 -12.01
N ILE A 61 15.77 10.18 -12.63
CA ILE A 61 14.77 9.41 -11.88
C ILE A 61 15.41 8.18 -11.23
N ALA A 62 16.26 7.47 -11.98
CA ALA A 62 16.89 6.23 -11.50
C ALA A 62 17.68 6.46 -10.20
N LYS A 63 18.45 7.55 -10.11
CA LYS A 63 19.22 7.86 -8.89
C LYS A 63 18.33 8.05 -7.66
N TRP A 64 17.15 8.66 -7.80
CA TRP A 64 16.22 8.86 -6.70
C TRP A 64 15.56 7.55 -6.27
N LEU A 65 15.08 6.75 -7.22
CA LEU A 65 14.48 5.45 -6.91
C LEU A 65 15.46 4.50 -6.18
N GLN A 66 16.75 4.58 -6.51
CA GLN A 66 17.81 3.79 -5.89
C GLN A 66 18.27 4.34 -4.53
N ASN A 67 18.08 5.62 -4.26
CA ASN A 67 18.42 6.23 -2.97
C ASN A 67 17.47 5.73 -1.86
N ALA A 68 18.04 5.21 -0.76
CA ALA A 68 17.24 4.67 0.34
C ALA A 68 16.46 5.75 1.09
N ASP A 69 17.03 6.92 1.30
CA ASP A 69 16.39 8.03 2.02
C ASP A 69 15.24 8.63 1.20
N PHE A 70 15.37 8.65 -0.13
CA PHE A 70 14.26 8.99 -1.01
C PHE A 70 13.07 8.03 -0.82
N ARG A 71 13.31 6.71 -0.83
CA ARG A 71 12.24 5.71 -0.60
C ARG A 71 11.65 5.77 0.80
N ARG A 72 12.46 6.03 1.82
CA ARG A 72 12.00 6.24 3.20
C ARG A 72 11.09 7.46 3.28
N ALA A 73 11.48 8.58 2.67
CA ALA A 73 10.67 9.79 2.61
C ALA A 73 9.32 9.56 1.91
N LEU A 74 9.30 8.83 0.78
CA LEU A 74 8.05 8.45 0.12
C LEU A 74 7.15 7.63 1.06
N SER A 75 7.72 6.69 1.81
CA SER A 75 6.96 5.85 2.75
C SER A 75 6.40 6.65 3.92
N LEU A 76 7.16 7.58 4.48
CA LEU A 76 6.73 8.48 5.56
C LEU A 76 5.62 9.44 5.13
N GLY A 77 5.53 9.76 3.84
CA GLY A 77 4.48 10.63 3.30
C GLY A 77 3.12 9.97 3.08
N ILE A 78 2.97 8.66 3.36
CA ILE A 78 1.74 7.91 3.13
C ILE A 78 0.88 7.91 4.40
N ASP A 79 -0.37 8.38 4.27
CA ASP A 79 -1.39 8.27 5.30
C ASP A 79 -2.05 6.88 5.27
N ARG A 80 -1.54 5.97 6.11
CA ARG A 80 -1.99 4.57 6.14
C ARG A 80 -3.29 4.41 6.93
N ASP A 81 -3.53 5.27 7.92
CA ASP A 81 -4.81 5.30 8.63
C ASP A 81 -5.95 5.69 7.69
N ALA A 82 -5.79 6.75 6.90
CA ALA A 82 -6.79 7.13 5.91
C ALA A 82 -7.05 6.02 4.88
N ILE A 83 -5.99 5.33 4.42
CA ILE A 83 -6.13 4.17 3.54
C ILE A 83 -6.89 3.04 4.23
N ASN A 84 -6.58 2.74 5.50
CA ASN A 84 -7.23 1.68 6.26
C ASN A 84 -8.73 1.94 6.41
N GLU A 85 -9.10 3.16 6.78
CA GLU A 85 -10.50 3.56 6.95
C GLU A 85 -11.29 3.49 5.63
N VAL A 86 -10.72 4.04 4.54
CA VAL A 86 -11.45 4.19 3.28
C VAL A 86 -11.48 2.89 2.46
N ILE A 87 -10.36 2.16 2.39
CA ILE A 87 -10.20 1.00 1.50
C ILE A 87 -10.41 -0.31 2.26
N PHE A 88 -9.91 -0.39 3.49
CA PHE A 88 -9.95 -1.61 4.29
C PHE A 88 -11.05 -1.61 5.36
N LEU A 89 -11.96 -0.64 5.34
CA LEU A 89 -13.09 -0.55 6.28
C LEU A 89 -12.64 -0.53 7.76
N GLY A 90 -11.44 -0.02 8.03
CA GLY A 90 -10.85 0.07 9.37
C GLY A 90 -10.37 -1.26 9.97
N ILE A 91 -10.46 -2.39 9.25
CA ILE A 91 -10.10 -3.71 9.79
C ILE A 91 -8.62 -4.09 9.57
N GLY A 92 -7.89 -3.33 8.76
CA GLY A 92 -6.47 -3.57 8.50
C GLY A 92 -5.58 -3.06 9.63
N VAL A 93 -4.30 -3.45 9.57
CA VAL A 93 -3.25 -2.97 10.48
C VAL A 93 -2.25 -2.13 9.67
N PRO A 94 -2.21 -0.80 9.88
CA PRO A 94 -1.24 0.07 9.24
C PRO A 94 0.21 -0.36 9.53
N GLY A 95 1.07 -0.29 8.51
CA GLY A 95 2.51 -0.48 8.72
C GLY A 95 3.31 -0.81 7.46
N SER A 96 4.50 -1.37 7.67
CA SER A 96 5.44 -1.81 6.64
C SER A 96 5.10 -3.22 6.10
N ALA A 97 5.82 -3.63 5.05
CA ALA A 97 5.71 -4.97 4.46
C ALA A 97 6.40 -6.09 5.27
N VAL A 98 6.76 -5.84 6.54
CA VAL A 98 7.33 -6.87 7.43
C VAL A 98 6.32 -7.99 7.67
N VAL A 99 6.80 -9.23 7.69
CA VAL A 99 5.97 -10.42 7.96
C VAL A 99 5.20 -10.30 9.28
N ALA A 100 4.11 -11.06 9.44
CA ALA A 100 3.31 -11.04 10.67
C ALA A 100 4.16 -11.29 11.93
N GLU A 101 3.75 -10.73 13.07
CA GLU A 101 4.45 -10.87 14.37
C GLU A 101 4.52 -12.32 14.85
N SER A 102 3.55 -13.14 14.46
CA SER A 102 3.54 -14.58 14.71
C SER A 102 4.61 -15.36 13.95
N SER A 103 5.24 -14.77 12.93
CA SER A 103 6.25 -15.44 12.13
C SER A 103 7.59 -15.55 12.88
N PRO A 104 8.25 -16.72 12.89
CA PRO A 104 9.59 -16.85 13.46
C PRO A 104 10.66 -16.06 12.69
N PHE A 105 10.33 -15.55 11.50
CA PHE A 105 11.20 -14.69 10.69
C PHE A 105 10.93 -13.20 10.89
N ASN A 106 10.03 -12.83 11.80
CA ASN A 106 9.78 -11.44 12.12
C ASN A 106 11.03 -10.84 12.80
N PRO A 107 11.58 -9.72 12.29
CA PRO A 107 12.80 -9.11 12.81
C PRO A 107 12.60 -8.29 14.10
N GLY A 108 11.36 -8.10 14.55
CA GLY A 108 11.00 -7.31 15.73
C GLY A 108 9.78 -6.40 15.47
N PRO A 109 8.96 -6.10 16.48
CA PRO A 109 7.77 -5.26 16.34
C PRO A 109 8.08 -3.85 15.83
N GLU A 110 9.26 -3.31 16.13
CA GLU A 110 9.69 -1.98 15.69
C GLU A 110 9.75 -1.84 14.17
N TYR A 111 9.95 -2.94 13.43
CA TYR A 111 10.00 -2.93 11.98
C TYR A 111 8.63 -2.73 11.33
N ARG A 112 7.53 -2.88 12.08
CA ARG A 112 6.17 -2.57 11.60
C ARG A 112 6.04 -1.09 11.29
N GLU A 113 6.57 -0.22 12.15
CA GLU A 113 6.45 1.23 12.04
C GLU A 113 7.69 1.90 11.46
N LEU A 114 8.83 1.20 11.38
CA LEU A 114 10.06 1.73 10.84
C LEU A 114 9.87 2.30 9.42
N TRP A 115 9.97 3.62 9.29
CA TRP A 115 9.69 4.40 8.06
C TRP A 115 8.25 4.26 7.52
N SER A 116 7.35 3.61 8.27
CA SER A 116 5.98 3.31 7.85
C SER A 116 4.99 3.58 8.99
N PRO A 117 5.02 4.76 9.62
CA PRO A 117 4.06 5.10 10.66
C PRO A 117 2.63 5.08 10.10
N ALA A 118 1.66 4.90 10.99
CA ALA A 118 0.24 4.87 10.66
C ALA A 118 -0.24 6.21 10.06
N THR A 119 0.13 7.32 10.72
CA THR A 119 -0.03 8.68 10.22
C THR A 119 1.26 9.18 9.56
N PRO A 120 1.17 10.06 8.56
CA PRO A 120 2.35 10.49 7.81
C PRO A 120 3.24 11.45 8.61
N ASP A 121 4.56 11.25 8.53
CA ASP A 121 5.57 12.17 9.08
C ASP A 121 6.16 13.03 7.96
N ILE A 122 5.45 14.11 7.64
CA ILE A 122 5.79 15.03 6.55
C ILE A 122 7.07 15.81 6.85
N GLU A 123 7.36 16.09 8.12
CA GLU A 123 8.57 16.83 8.51
C GLU A 123 9.82 15.98 8.26
N GLN A 124 9.83 14.75 8.78
CA GLN A 124 10.94 13.83 8.57
C GLN A 124 11.09 13.45 7.09
N ALA A 125 9.98 13.25 6.37
CA ALA A 125 10.02 13.00 4.93
C ALA A 125 10.71 14.15 4.18
N ASN A 126 10.34 15.41 4.47
CA ASN A 126 10.98 16.55 3.83
C ASN A 126 12.46 16.66 4.21
N ALA A 127 12.83 16.44 5.48
CA ALA A 127 14.20 16.49 5.94
C ALA A 127 15.10 15.45 5.22
N LEU A 128 14.58 14.24 4.98
CA LEU A 128 15.29 13.21 4.22
C LEU A 128 15.49 13.58 2.75
N LEU A 129 14.51 14.22 2.13
CA LEU A 129 14.61 14.67 0.74
C LEU A 129 15.57 15.88 0.61
N ASP A 130 15.57 16.78 1.59
CA ASP A 130 16.47 17.92 1.63
C ASP A 130 17.92 17.48 1.84
N SER A 131 18.17 16.49 2.71
CA SER A 131 19.52 15.99 3.02
C SER A 131 20.21 15.32 1.83
N ILE A 132 19.43 14.79 0.88
CA ILE A 132 19.93 14.20 -0.37
C ILE A 132 19.99 15.22 -1.54
N GLY A 133 19.72 16.51 -1.27
CA GLY A 133 19.90 17.61 -2.21
C GLY A 133 18.69 17.90 -3.12
N LEU A 134 17.50 17.35 -2.83
CA LEU A 134 16.30 17.57 -3.64
C LEU A 134 15.51 18.81 -3.14
N THR A 135 16.15 19.94 -2.90
CA THR A 135 15.59 21.06 -2.11
C THR A 135 14.67 22.01 -2.87
N GLU A 136 14.94 22.23 -4.16
CA GLU A 136 14.23 23.23 -4.96
C GLU A 136 12.78 22.83 -5.22
N LYS A 137 11.89 23.83 -5.18
CA LYS A 137 10.46 23.66 -5.40
C LYS A 137 9.93 24.71 -6.39
N ASP A 138 8.92 24.34 -7.16
CA ASP A 138 8.13 25.32 -7.91
C ASP A 138 7.13 26.08 -7.03
N ALA A 139 6.40 27.01 -7.64
CA ALA A 139 5.41 27.86 -6.97
C ALA A 139 4.23 27.08 -6.34
N ASP A 140 3.98 25.84 -6.79
CA ASP A 140 2.94 24.97 -6.23
C ASP A 140 3.50 24.08 -5.09
N GLY A 141 4.80 24.18 -4.81
CA GLY A 141 5.46 23.44 -3.73
C GLY A 141 5.96 22.05 -4.11
N TYR A 142 5.91 21.66 -5.40
CA TYR A 142 6.47 20.38 -5.85
C TYR A 142 7.98 20.48 -6.03
N ARG A 143 8.68 19.40 -5.65
CA ARG A 143 10.13 19.32 -5.80
C ARG A 143 10.53 19.29 -7.28
N LEU A 144 11.63 19.96 -7.59
CA LEU A 144 12.18 20.05 -8.95
C LEU A 144 13.27 19.01 -9.16
N ARG A 145 13.40 18.56 -10.41
CA ARG A 145 14.54 17.78 -10.86
C ARG A 145 15.82 18.60 -10.74
N THR A 146 16.91 17.93 -10.41
CA THR A 146 18.21 18.59 -10.19
C THR A 146 19.03 18.74 -11.47
N ASP A 147 18.64 18.08 -12.56
CA ASP A 147 19.31 18.14 -13.86
C ASP A 147 18.82 19.30 -14.74
N ASN A 148 17.53 19.62 -14.69
CA ASN A 148 16.91 20.60 -15.58
C ASN A 148 15.95 21.60 -14.92
N GLY A 149 15.64 21.44 -13.62
CA GLY A 149 14.74 22.32 -12.88
C GLY A 149 13.25 22.16 -13.21
N GLU A 150 12.86 21.18 -14.03
CA GLU A 150 11.45 20.84 -14.24
C GLU A 150 10.87 20.11 -13.03
N ARG A 151 9.55 20.04 -12.90
CA ARG A 151 8.89 19.32 -11.80
C ARG A 151 9.30 17.84 -11.78
N LEU A 152 9.69 17.32 -10.62
CA LEU A 152 9.94 15.89 -10.43
C LEU A 152 8.60 15.15 -10.43
N VAL A 153 8.39 14.30 -11.44
CA VAL A 153 7.17 13.48 -11.59
C VAL A 153 7.55 12.01 -11.57
N LEU A 154 6.87 11.24 -10.72
CA LEU A 154 6.98 9.78 -10.68
C LEU A 154 5.71 9.16 -11.25
N GLU A 155 5.88 8.22 -12.18
CA GLU A 155 4.78 7.44 -12.71
C GLU A 155 4.48 6.26 -11.78
N VAL A 156 3.22 6.16 -11.35
CA VAL A 156 2.74 5.02 -10.58
C VAL A 156 1.86 4.19 -11.50
N ASN A 157 2.36 3.01 -11.87
CA ASN A 157 1.63 2.07 -12.72
C ASN A 157 0.88 1.05 -11.86
N PRO A 158 -0.46 1.13 -11.78
CA PRO A 158 -1.22 0.04 -11.20
C PRO A 158 -1.21 -1.12 -12.20
N ILE A 159 -0.70 -2.29 -11.78
CA ILE A 159 -0.98 -3.54 -12.47
C ILE A 159 -2.22 -4.11 -11.80
N PRO A 160 -3.39 -4.14 -12.45
CA PRO A 160 -4.50 -4.88 -11.88
C PRO A 160 -4.11 -6.34 -12.00
N ALA A 161 -3.80 -6.98 -10.86
CA ALA A 161 -3.36 -8.37 -10.80
C ALA A 161 -4.38 -9.34 -11.45
N PHE A 162 -5.59 -8.86 -11.76
CA PHE A 162 -6.65 -9.60 -12.42
C PHE A 162 -7.47 -8.71 -13.37
N ILE A 163 -6.85 -8.11 -14.41
CA ILE A 163 -7.64 -7.73 -15.60
C ILE A 163 -8.15 -9.04 -16.22
N GLN A 164 -9.45 -9.14 -16.43
CA GLN A 164 -10.00 -10.15 -17.32
C GLN A 164 -9.43 -9.90 -18.72
N PHE A 165 -8.42 -10.66 -19.15
CA PHE A 165 -8.09 -10.81 -20.56
C PHE A 165 -9.19 -11.60 -21.30
N THR A 166 -10.45 -11.31 -21.00
CA THR A 166 -11.59 -11.79 -21.77
C THR A 166 -11.58 -10.99 -23.06
N LYS A 167 -11.19 -11.66 -24.15
CA LYS A 167 -11.75 -11.28 -25.44
C LYS A 167 -13.26 -11.44 -25.32
N VAL A 168 -14.00 -10.39 -25.63
CA VAL A 168 -15.39 -10.54 -26.08
C VAL A 168 -15.37 -11.37 -27.36
#